data_AF-A0A2R6MHM9-F1
#
_entry.id   AF-A0A2R6MHM9-F1
#
_cell.length_a   1.000
_cell.length_b   1.000
_cell.length_c   1.000
_cell.angle_alpha   90.00
_cell.angle_beta   90.00
_cell.angle_gamma   90.00
#
_symmetry.space_group_name_H-M   'P 1'
#
loop_
_entity.id
_entity.type
_entity.pdbx_description
1 polymer ?
#
loop_
_entity_poly.entity_id
_entity_poly.type
_entity_poly.pdbx_seq_one_letter_code
_entity_poly.pdbx_strand_id
1 'polypeptide(L)'
;MFVESDFLFALAKPSDWLQADAAAAVEDETVYTSIVTYAEFLQYFYDPDVGEYTLPVAELVPNLLELVPVRPAEHEEALLAAAAFIGDHGLTPHDAVHAGIARIESETVLSTEQEYDTVGIDRIPLDGYATDGS
;
A
#
# COMPACT_ATOMS: atom_id res chain seq x y z
N MET A 1 15.23 14.01 0.42
CA MET A 1 15.45 13.47 -0.93
C MET A 1 14.33 12.50 -1.25
N PHE A 2 13.87 12.49 -2.50
CA PHE A 2 12.88 11.51 -2.94
C PHE A 2 13.59 10.18 -3.18
N VAL A 3 13.08 9.08 -2.64
CA VAL A 3 13.66 7.72 -2.79
C VAL A 3 12.67 6.76 -3.44
N GLU A 4 13.19 5.75 -4.13
CA GLU A 4 12.40 4.73 -4.85
C GLU A 4 12.27 3.42 -4.04
N SER A 5 11.60 2.41 -4.61
CA SER A 5 11.20 1.18 -3.90
C SER A 5 12.39 0.34 -3.43
N ASP A 6 13.51 0.37 -4.15
CA ASP A 6 14.77 -0.26 -3.73
C ASP A 6 15.25 0.22 -2.36
N PHE A 7 14.98 1.48 -1.99
CA PHE A 7 15.33 1.99 -0.67
C PHE A 7 14.47 1.35 0.43
N LEU A 8 13.17 1.17 0.18
CA LEU A 8 12.28 0.47 1.12
C LEU A 8 12.65 -1.01 1.23
N PHE A 9 13.02 -1.65 0.12
CA PHE A 9 13.49 -3.04 0.12
C PHE A 9 14.75 -3.23 0.94
N ALA A 10 15.71 -2.32 0.81
CA ALA A 10 16.96 -2.34 1.57
C ALA A 10 16.71 -2.25 3.09
N LEU A 11 15.72 -1.46 3.51
CA LEU A 11 15.34 -1.31 4.92
C LEU A 11 14.54 -2.51 5.45
N ALA A 12 13.66 -3.10 4.64
CA ALA A 12 12.70 -4.11 5.11
C ALA A 12 13.21 -5.55 5.03
N LYS A 13 14.04 -5.88 4.02
CA LYS A 13 14.50 -7.26 3.83
C LYS A 13 15.44 -7.66 4.97
N PRO A 14 15.37 -8.92 5.46
CA PRO A 14 16.31 -9.41 6.48
C PRO A 14 17.78 -9.36 6.03
N SER A 15 18.02 -9.44 4.72
CA SER A 15 19.34 -9.26 4.11
C SER A 15 19.17 -8.56 2.76
N ASP A 16 19.84 -7.41 2.62
CA ASP A 16 19.98 -6.68 1.37
C ASP A 16 21.39 -6.08 1.30
N TRP A 17 21.94 -5.97 0.08
CA TRP A 17 23.28 -5.45 -0.14
C TRP A 17 23.36 -3.92 0.08
N LEU A 18 22.24 -3.22 0.03
CA LEU A 18 22.12 -1.78 0.28
C LEU A 18 21.71 -1.43 1.72
N GLN A 19 21.46 -2.41 2.59
CA GLN A 19 20.86 -2.18 3.91
C GLN A 19 21.66 -1.16 4.76
N ALA A 20 22.99 -1.29 4.80
CA ALA A 20 23.83 -0.37 5.57
C ALA A 20 23.81 1.06 5.01
N ASP A 21 23.82 1.19 3.69
CA ASP A 21 23.80 2.50 3.02
C ASP A 21 22.43 3.17 3.16
N ALA A 22 21.34 2.41 3.07
CA ALA A 22 19.99 2.92 3.28
C ALA A 22 19.77 3.39 4.73
N ALA A 23 20.26 2.62 5.72
CA ALA A 23 20.20 3.01 7.12
C ALA A 23 20.99 4.31 7.39
N ALA A 24 22.21 4.41 6.86
CA ALA A 24 23.01 5.63 6.98
C ALA A 24 22.31 6.84 6.34
N ALA A 25 21.70 6.66 5.16
CA ALA A 25 20.98 7.72 4.49
C ALA A 25 19.74 8.21 5.27
N VAL A 26 19.04 7.34 6.02
CA VAL A 26 17.94 7.76 6.90
C VAL A 26 18.45 8.65 8.05
N GLU A 27 19.65 8.41 8.56
CA GLU A 27 20.26 9.22 9.63
C GLU A 27 20.78 10.56 9.10
N ASP A 28 21.39 10.56 7.91
CA ASP A 28 22.09 11.71 7.36
C ASP A 28 21.20 12.64 6.52
N GLU A 29 20.13 12.11 5.92
CA GLU A 29 19.30 12.82 4.96
C GLU A 29 17.81 12.81 5.32
N THR A 30 17.11 13.92 5.05
CA THR A 30 15.64 13.94 5.17
C THR A 30 15.00 13.25 3.96
N VAL A 31 14.76 11.95 4.02
CA VAL A 31 14.15 11.16 2.93
C VAL A 31 12.63 11.19 2.95
N TYR A 32 12.01 10.97 1.79
CA TYR A 32 10.57 10.79 1.63
C TYR A 32 10.29 10.06 0.30
N THR A 33 9.08 9.55 0.12
CA THR A 33 8.70 8.85 -1.11
C THR A 33 7.24 9.09 -1.53
N SER A 34 6.77 8.36 -2.53
CA SER A 34 5.39 8.41 -3.04
C SER A 34 4.58 7.19 -2.61
N ILE A 35 3.25 7.28 -2.70
CA ILE A 35 2.36 6.14 -2.46
C ILE A 35 2.58 5.00 -3.46
N VAL A 36 3.01 5.33 -4.69
CA VAL A 36 3.36 4.35 -5.74
C VAL A 36 4.52 3.47 -5.27
N THR A 37 5.51 4.06 -4.59
CA THR A 37 6.65 3.32 -4.03
C THR A 37 6.21 2.29 -2.99
N TYR A 38 5.25 2.64 -2.14
CA TYR A 38 4.67 1.71 -1.16
C TYR A 38 3.77 0.65 -1.82
N ALA A 39 3.04 1.00 -2.88
CA ALA A 39 2.27 0.02 -3.66
C ALA A 39 3.17 -1.02 -4.33
N GLU A 40 4.29 -0.59 -4.94
CA GLU A 40 5.32 -1.50 -5.45
C GLU A 40 5.92 -2.38 -4.35
N PHE A 41 6.19 -1.78 -3.18
CA PHE A 41 6.71 -2.51 -2.03
C PHE A 41 5.76 -3.65 -1.60
N LEU A 42 4.47 -3.34 -1.45
CA LEU A 42 3.44 -4.33 -1.11
C LEU A 42 3.34 -5.41 -2.19
N GLN A 43 3.32 -5.02 -3.46
CA GLN A 43 3.25 -5.93 -4.60
C GLN A 43 4.44 -6.89 -4.67
N TYR A 44 5.64 -6.42 -4.33
CA TYR A 44 6.84 -7.26 -4.34
C TYR A 44 6.76 -8.41 -3.35
N PHE A 45 6.17 -8.18 -2.17
CA PHE A 45 6.06 -9.21 -1.13
C PHE A 45 4.80 -10.06 -1.24
N TYR A 46 3.83 -9.69 -2.08
CA TYR A 46 2.63 -10.47 -2.33
C TYR A 46 2.90 -11.62 -3.31
N ASP A 47 2.59 -12.85 -2.88
CA ASP A 47 2.62 -14.04 -3.71
C ASP A 47 1.21 -14.33 -4.26
N PRO A 48 0.98 -14.11 -5.57
CA PRO A 48 -0.33 -14.29 -6.18
C PRO A 48 -0.74 -15.76 -6.32
N ASP A 49 0.19 -16.72 -6.26
CA ASP A 49 -0.12 -18.14 -6.39
C ASP A 49 -0.76 -18.70 -5.11
N VAL A 50 -0.41 -18.12 -3.94
CA VAL A 50 -0.97 -18.50 -2.64
C VAL A 50 -1.89 -17.43 -2.03
N GLY A 51 -1.88 -16.21 -2.55
CA GLY A 51 -2.71 -15.11 -2.05
C GLY A 51 -2.24 -14.55 -0.70
N GLU A 52 -0.94 -14.62 -0.41
CA GLU A 52 -0.37 -14.24 0.88
C GLU A 52 0.86 -13.34 0.72
N TYR A 53 1.17 -12.57 1.77
CA TYR A 53 2.40 -11.78 1.82
C TYR A 53 3.54 -12.60 2.45
N THR A 54 4.69 -12.55 1.80
CA THR A 54 5.93 -13.23 2.24
C THR A 54 6.61 -12.56 3.43
N LEU A 55 6.17 -11.35 3.80
CA LEU A 55 6.59 -10.61 4.99
C LEU A 55 5.36 -10.06 5.73
N PRO A 56 5.47 -9.78 7.05
CA PRO A 56 4.37 -9.21 7.84
C PRO A 56 4.17 -7.72 7.50
N VAL A 57 3.67 -7.42 6.30
CA VAL A 57 3.56 -6.05 5.77
C VAL A 57 2.68 -5.14 6.64
N ALA A 58 1.65 -5.70 7.30
CA ALA A 58 0.80 -4.96 8.23
C ALA A 58 1.58 -4.37 9.41
N GLU A 59 2.66 -5.03 9.84
CA GLU A 59 3.57 -4.55 10.88
C GLU A 59 4.71 -3.69 10.30
N LEU A 60 5.19 -4.02 9.10
CA LEU A 60 6.32 -3.32 8.48
C LEU A 60 5.96 -1.94 7.95
N VAL A 61 4.76 -1.76 7.37
CA VAL A 61 4.38 -0.49 6.74
C VAL A 61 4.40 0.68 7.73
N PRO A 62 3.78 0.61 8.93
CA PRO A 62 3.86 1.69 9.91
C PRO A 62 5.32 2.05 10.28
N ASN A 63 6.17 1.03 10.49
CA ASN A 63 7.57 1.25 10.83
C ASN A 63 8.35 1.91 9.68
N LEU A 64 8.08 1.52 8.43
CA LEU A 64 8.71 2.14 7.26
C LEU A 64 8.25 3.58 7.07
N LEU A 65 6.98 3.90 7.36
CA LEU A 65 6.46 5.27 7.27
C LEU A 65 7.14 6.23 8.26
N GLU A 66 7.57 5.74 9.43
CA GLU A 66 8.37 6.53 10.37
C GLU A 66 9.77 6.88 9.82
N LEU A 67 10.37 5.99 9.02
CA LEU A 67 11.70 6.17 8.46
C LEU A 67 11.69 6.91 7.11
N VAL A 68 10.72 6.58 6.27
CA VAL A 68 10.57 7.06 4.90
C VAL A 68 9.12 7.50 4.70
N PRO A 69 8.77 8.71 5.17
CA PRO A 69 7.42 9.22 5.09
C PRO A 69 6.96 9.36 3.64
N VAL A 70 5.69 9.04 3.41
CA VAL A 70 5.06 9.23 2.11
C VAL A 70 4.65 10.70 1.92
N ARG A 71 4.64 11.16 0.68
CA ARG A 71 4.07 12.46 0.29
C ARG A 71 3.08 12.31 -0.87
N PRO A 72 2.01 13.14 -0.92
CA PRO A 72 1.55 14.07 0.13
C PRO A 72 1.17 13.38 1.45
N ALA A 73 1.09 14.12 2.56
CA ALA A 73 1.02 13.56 3.92
C ALA A 73 -0.26 12.75 4.15
N GLU A 74 -1.33 13.10 3.46
CA GLU A 74 -2.63 12.42 3.46
C GLU A 74 -2.53 10.96 2.98
N HIS A 75 -1.50 10.63 2.20
CA HIS A 75 -1.25 9.25 1.78
C HIS A 75 -0.77 8.35 2.92
N GLU A 76 -0.29 8.92 4.02
CA GLU A 76 0.18 8.14 5.18
C GLU A 76 -1.00 7.38 5.81
N GLU A 77 -2.10 8.09 6.09
CA GLU A 77 -3.32 7.49 6.63
C GLU A 77 -3.91 6.45 5.67
N ALA A 78 -3.84 6.69 4.35
CA ALA A 78 -4.30 5.74 3.34
C ALA A 78 -3.47 4.44 3.37
N LEU A 79 -2.14 4.53 3.53
CA LEU A 79 -1.25 3.37 3.63
C LEU A 79 -1.41 2.62 4.95
N LEU A 80 -1.66 3.31 6.06
CA LEU A 80 -1.99 2.68 7.34
C LEU A 80 -3.32 1.93 7.26
N ALA A 81 -4.33 2.51 6.61
CA ALA A 81 -5.59 1.82 6.32
C ALA A 81 -5.39 0.60 5.41
N ALA A 82 -4.58 0.73 4.36
CA ALA A 82 -4.22 -0.38 3.48
C ALA A 82 -3.54 -1.53 4.25
N ALA A 83 -2.58 -1.22 5.12
CA ALA A 83 -1.91 -2.19 5.97
C ALA A 83 -2.90 -2.93 6.89
N ALA A 84 -3.90 -2.23 7.44
CA ALA A 84 -4.97 -2.84 8.22
C ALA A 84 -5.86 -3.75 7.36
N PHE A 85 -6.27 -3.32 6.17
CA PHE A 85 -7.05 -4.17 5.25
C PHE A 85 -6.30 -5.43 4.84
N ILE A 86 -4.98 -5.34 4.63
CA ILE A 86 -4.14 -6.51 4.37
C ILE A 86 -4.14 -7.45 5.57
N GLY A 87 -3.86 -6.93 6.78
CA GLY A 87 -3.74 -7.76 7.99
C GLY A 87 -5.04 -8.41 8.41
N ASP A 88 -6.16 -7.68 8.34
CA ASP A 88 -7.44 -8.12 8.87
C ASP A 88 -8.29 -8.89 7.84
N HIS A 89 -8.09 -8.60 6.55
CA HIS A 89 -8.96 -9.06 5.47
C HIS A 89 -8.23 -9.68 4.27
N GLY A 90 -6.90 -9.63 4.22
CA GLY A 90 -6.12 -10.29 3.17
C GLY A 90 -6.23 -9.64 1.79
N LEU A 91 -6.59 -8.34 1.72
CA LEU A 91 -6.72 -7.65 0.44
C LEU A 91 -5.41 -7.68 -0.36
N THR A 92 -5.55 -7.76 -1.69
CA THR A 92 -4.41 -7.67 -2.59
C THR A 92 -3.75 -6.28 -2.50
N PRO A 93 -2.46 -6.14 -2.87
CA PRO A 93 -1.70 -4.90 -2.68
C PRO A 93 -2.39 -3.65 -3.21
N HIS A 94 -2.82 -3.68 -4.47
CA HIS A 94 -3.42 -2.52 -5.11
C HIS A 94 -4.84 -2.26 -4.59
N ASP A 95 -5.61 -3.31 -4.29
CA ASP A 95 -6.97 -3.16 -3.77
C ASP A 95 -6.95 -2.60 -2.35
N ALA A 96 -5.99 -3.01 -1.52
CA ALA A 96 -5.77 -2.45 -0.19
C ALA A 96 -5.43 -0.95 -0.26
N VAL A 97 -4.56 -0.54 -1.20
CA VAL A 97 -4.21 0.88 -1.39
C VAL A 97 -5.41 1.69 -1.89
N HIS A 98 -6.18 1.20 -2.86
CA HIS A 98 -7.42 1.85 -3.30
C HIS A 98 -8.45 1.97 -2.17
N ALA A 99 -8.67 0.89 -1.42
CA ALA A 99 -9.55 0.89 -0.24
C ALA A 99 -9.09 1.89 0.81
N GLY A 100 -7.79 1.95 1.08
CA GLY A 100 -7.18 2.91 1.99
C GLY A 100 -7.46 4.35 1.59
N ILE A 101 -7.23 4.70 0.32
CA ILE A 101 -7.54 6.03 -0.23
C ILE A 101 -9.03 6.33 -0.07
N ALA A 102 -9.90 5.45 -0.57
CA ALA A 102 -11.35 5.64 -0.51
C ALA A 102 -11.87 5.80 0.92
N ARG A 103 -11.29 5.06 1.87
CA ARG A 103 -11.66 5.11 3.29
C ARG A 103 -11.31 6.45 3.94
N ILE A 104 -10.14 7.00 3.62
CA ILE A 104 -9.65 8.27 4.19
C ILE A 104 -10.36 9.45 3.53
N GLU A 105 -10.54 9.40 2.21
CA GLU A 105 -11.22 10.46 1.46
C GLU A 105 -12.76 10.37 1.57
N SER A 106 -13.29 9.31 2.18
CA SER A 106 -14.74 9.04 2.28
C SER A 106 -15.42 8.97 0.91
N GLU A 107 -14.73 8.37 -0.06
CA GLU A 107 -15.17 8.24 -1.44
C GLU A 107 -15.92 6.94 -1.67
N THR A 108 -16.88 7.00 -2.61
CA THR A 108 -17.55 5.82 -3.14
C THR A 108 -16.73 5.24 -4.29
N VAL A 109 -16.50 3.92 -4.29
CA VAL A 109 -15.68 3.24 -5.29
C VAL A 109 -16.56 2.60 -6.36
N LEU A 110 -16.43 3.05 -7.61
CA LEU A 110 -17.00 2.38 -8.77
C LEU A 110 -16.10 1.21 -9.18
N SER A 111 -16.47 -0.03 -8.83
CA SER A 111 -15.58 -1.18 -9.02
C SER A 111 -16.32 -2.52 -9.17
N THR A 112 -15.66 -3.46 -9.84
CA THR A 112 -16.04 -4.88 -9.87
C THR A 112 -15.55 -5.66 -8.64
N GLU A 113 -14.62 -5.07 -7.86
CA GLU A 113 -14.02 -5.72 -6.69
C GLU A 113 -15.06 -5.88 -5.58
N GLN A 114 -15.46 -7.11 -5.28
CA GLN A 114 -16.52 -7.41 -4.32
C GLN A 114 -16.00 -7.41 -2.88
N GLU A 115 -14.70 -7.57 -2.66
CA GLU A 115 -14.11 -7.57 -1.31
C GLU A 115 -14.37 -6.26 -0.56
N TYR A 116 -14.50 -5.13 -1.28
CA TYR A 116 -14.88 -3.83 -0.73
C TYR A 116 -16.18 -3.84 0.07
N ASP A 117 -17.17 -4.66 -0.32
CA ASP A 117 -18.44 -4.78 0.39
C ASP A 117 -18.25 -5.39 1.80
N THR A 118 -17.18 -6.16 1.99
CA THR A 118 -16.87 -6.86 3.26
C THR A 118 -16.00 -6.03 4.20
N VAL A 119 -15.24 -5.07 3.65
CA VAL A 119 -14.31 -4.22 4.41
C VAL A 119 -14.87 -2.82 4.69
N GLY A 120 -16.15 -2.60 4.39
CA GLY A 120 -16.86 -1.36 4.74
C GLY A 120 -16.52 -0.17 3.83
N ILE A 121 -16.08 -0.44 2.60
CA ILE A 121 -15.94 0.58 1.54
C ILE A 121 -17.27 0.68 0.81
N ASP A 122 -17.75 1.91 0.59
CA ASP A 122 -18.96 2.14 -0.19
C ASP A 122 -18.69 1.86 -1.67
N ARG A 123 -19.24 0.76 -2.20
CA ARG A 123 -19.00 0.33 -3.58
C ARG A 123 -20.26 0.48 -4.43
N ILE A 124 -20.08 1.07 -5.60
CA ILE A 124 -21.05 0.98 -6.70
C ILE A 124 -20.55 -0.07 -7.70
N PRO A 125 -21.35 -1.09 -8.04
CA PRO A 125 -20.97 -2.05 -9.07
C PRO A 125 -20.75 -1.37 -10.42
N LEU A 126 -19.62 -1.69 -11.08
CA LEU A 126 -19.29 -1.13 -12.41
C LEU A 126 -20.13 -1.76 -13.53
N ASP A 127 -20.62 -2.99 -13.34
CA ASP A 127 -21.47 -3.66 -14.32
C ASP A 127 -22.86 -3.00 -14.42
N GLY A 128 -23.45 -3.04 -15.61
CA GLY A 128 -24.79 -2.46 -15.89
C GLY A 128 -24.79 -1.05 -16.49
N TYR A 129 -23.68 -0.31 -16.47
CA TYR A 129 -23.60 1.02 -17.12
C TYR A 129 -23.67 0.97 -18.66
N ALA A 130 -23.25 -0.14 -19.26
CA ALA A 130 -23.24 -0.32 -20.71
C ALA A 130 -24.62 -0.76 -21.30
N THR A 131 -25.61 -1.08 -20.47
CA THR A 131 -26.89 -1.67 -20.94
C THR A 131 -28.04 -0.68 -21.17
N ASP A 132 -27.81 0.63 -21.10
CA ASP A 132 -28.81 1.66 -21.41
C ASP A 132 -28.57 2.38 -22.76
N GLY A 133 -27.97 1.70 -23.75
CA GLY A 133 -27.67 2.36 -25.04
C GLY A 133 -27.26 1.49 -26.22
N SER A 134 -27.84 0.29 -26.38
CA SER A 134 -27.74 -0.46 -27.66
C SER A 134 -28.75 0.03 -28.69
#